data_AF-A0A9X0A792-F1
#
_entry.id   AF-A0A9X0A792-F1
#
_cell.length_a   1.000
_cell.length_b   1.000
_cell.length_c   1.000
_cell.angle_alpha   90.00
_cell.angle_beta   90.00
_cell.angle_gamma   90.00
#
_symmetry.space_group_name_H-M   'P 1'
#
loop_
_entity.id
_entity.type
_entity.pdbx_description
1 polymer ?
#
loop_
_entity_poly.entity_id
_entity_poly.type
_entity_poly.pdbx_seq_one_letter_code
_entity_poly.pdbx_strand_id
1 'polypeptide(L)'
;MSEIVQEFVTGLLNLVEEINRVLPIQVERQLLETYSSRLEEANGRLRWMLLVLSEAILEGESRNFSDQLAQIKGSLEALQLQIFNKIRSIDSEEYRCQREEGNVGRPRYIITHQQIIYLRAFSFKWTEIAELLGVSISTLNRHRVSLGLGSDTMPRFAAITDAELDVLVRDIARRTPFSGIRMVQGEVESQGIHVQRERIRASLHRVDSLNIRARFSHVIERRRYRVPGPNSLWHVDGNHKLIHWKFVVHGGIDGFTCVCVYLACATNNHASTHSWNNHNLSSEGNFTPQQLYVRGMFQRFGTNDPTVRVVFD
;
A
#
# COMPACT_ATOMS: atom_id res chain seq x y z
N MET A 1 -26.80 24.89 -13.20
CA MET A 1 -26.64 23.41 -13.15
C MET A 1 -26.47 22.80 -14.54
N SER A 2 -27.37 23.06 -15.50
CA SER A 2 -27.33 22.49 -16.86
C SER A 2 -25.96 22.60 -17.57
N GLU A 3 -25.35 23.79 -17.60
CA GLU A 3 -24.11 24.05 -18.36
C GLU A 3 -22.88 23.29 -17.80
N ILE A 4 -22.74 23.26 -16.47
CA ILE A 4 -21.64 22.55 -15.77
C ILE A 4 -21.74 21.03 -15.98
N VAL A 5 -22.96 20.48 -15.99
CA VAL A 5 -23.19 19.05 -16.23
C VAL A 5 -22.88 18.69 -17.69
N GLN A 6 -23.22 19.56 -18.64
CA GLN A 6 -22.90 19.37 -20.06
C GLN A 6 -21.39 19.42 -20.34
N GLU A 7 -20.67 20.34 -19.70
CA GLU A 7 -19.21 20.42 -19.78
C GLU A 7 -18.55 19.15 -19.21
N PHE A 8 -19.05 18.64 -18.09
CA PHE A 8 -18.58 17.39 -17.49
C PHE A 8 -18.82 16.17 -18.39
N VAL A 9 -20.03 16.03 -18.95
CA VAL A 9 -20.37 14.94 -19.87
C VAL A 9 -19.49 14.98 -21.13
N THR A 10 -19.25 16.18 -21.65
CA THR A 10 -18.36 16.39 -22.81
C THR A 10 -16.93 15.97 -22.47
N GLY A 11 -16.44 16.31 -21.27
CA GLY A 11 -15.11 15.88 -20.78
C GLY A 11 -14.97 14.35 -20.68
N LEU A 12 -16.01 13.65 -20.22
CA LEU A 12 -16.01 12.19 -20.16
C LEU A 12 -16.01 11.54 -21.56
N LEU A 13 -16.80 12.08 -22.48
CA LEU A 13 -16.87 11.58 -23.87
C LEU A 13 -15.53 11.78 -24.59
N ASN A 14 -14.88 12.92 -24.39
CA ASN A 14 -13.55 13.19 -24.95
C ASN A 14 -12.50 12.20 -24.42
N LEU A 15 -12.53 11.88 -23.11
CA LEU A 15 -11.63 10.89 -22.52
C LEU A 15 -11.86 9.48 -23.11
N VAL A 16 -13.12 9.09 -23.26
CA VAL A 16 -13.51 7.81 -23.88
C VAL A 16 -13.01 7.73 -25.33
N GLU A 17 -13.15 8.81 -26.10
CA GLU A 17 -12.69 8.87 -27.49
C GLU A 17 -11.16 8.84 -27.60
N GLU A 18 -10.46 9.60 -26.74
CA GLU A 18 -8.99 9.61 -26.65
C GLU A 18 -8.44 8.19 -26.40
N ILE A 19 -9.01 7.48 -25.41
CA ILE A 19 -8.58 6.14 -25.04
C ILE A 19 -8.89 5.13 -26.17
N ASN A 20 -10.05 5.23 -26.81
CA ASN A 20 -10.42 4.37 -27.93
C ASN A 20 -9.50 4.55 -29.16
N ARG A 21 -8.92 5.74 -29.36
CA ARG A 21 -7.93 5.98 -30.42
C ARG A 21 -6.56 5.38 -30.10
N VAL A 22 -6.18 5.34 -28.83
CA VAL A 22 -4.84 4.89 -28.38
C VAL A 22 -4.81 3.38 -28.13
N LEU A 23 -5.90 2.77 -27.65
CA LEU A 23 -6.02 1.34 -27.35
C LEU A 23 -5.65 0.37 -28.49
N PRO A 24 -5.88 0.65 -29.78
CA PRO A 24 -5.49 -0.24 -30.88
C PRO A 24 -4.00 -0.23 -31.20
N ILE A 25 -3.27 0.81 -30.77
CA ILE A 25 -1.86 1.04 -31.13
C ILE A 25 -0.96 0.30 -30.14
N GLN A 26 0.29 -0.01 -30.52
CA GLN A 26 1.31 -0.49 -29.58
C GLN A 26 1.77 0.68 -28.70
N VAL A 27 1.50 0.59 -27.39
CA VAL A 27 1.60 1.72 -26.46
C VAL A 27 2.44 1.34 -25.25
N GLU A 28 3.29 2.26 -24.79
CA GLU A 28 4.12 2.09 -23.61
C GLU A 28 3.29 1.90 -22.33
N ARG A 29 3.78 1.04 -21.43
CA ARG A 29 3.14 0.69 -20.15
C ARG A 29 2.78 1.92 -19.30
N GLN A 30 3.67 2.90 -19.22
CA GLN A 30 3.46 4.14 -18.45
C GLN A 30 2.25 4.94 -18.96
N LEU A 31 2.02 4.97 -20.26
CA LEU A 31 0.89 5.68 -20.84
C LEU A 31 -0.43 4.96 -20.52
N LEU A 32 -0.44 3.63 -20.53
CA LEU A 32 -1.60 2.82 -20.13
C LEU A 32 -1.93 2.95 -18.64
N GLU A 33 -0.92 3.00 -17.77
CA GLU A 33 -1.11 3.28 -16.33
C GLU A 33 -1.71 4.66 -16.09
N THR A 34 -1.26 5.67 -16.85
CA THR A 34 -1.80 7.03 -16.80
C THR A 34 -3.29 7.06 -17.21
N TYR A 35 -3.67 6.35 -18.28
CA TYR A 35 -5.07 6.24 -18.69
C TYR A 35 -5.91 5.46 -17.68
N SER A 36 -5.36 4.43 -17.05
CA SER A 36 -6.02 3.70 -15.95
C SER A 36 -6.36 4.64 -14.79
N SER A 37 -5.41 5.45 -14.33
CA SER A 37 -5.65 6.43 -13.27
C SER A 37 -6.67 7.49 -13.67
N ARG A 38 -6.61 8.00 -14.91
CA ARG A 38 -7.59 8.98 -15.44
C ARG A 38 -9.01 8.39 -15.49
N LEU A 39 -9.16 7.12 -15.86
CA LEU A 39 -10.46 6.42 -15.85
C LEU A 39 -11.00 6.20 -14.44
N GLU A 40 -10.15 5.83 -13.48
CA GLU A 40 -10.55 5.70 -12.08
C GLU A 40 -11.07 7.03 -11.51
N GLU A 41 -10.37 8.12 -11.80
CA GLU A 41 -10.78 9.47 -11.41
C GLU A 41 -12.11 9.88 -12.07
N ALA A 42 -12.25 9.65 -13.38
CA ALA A 42 -13.48 9.90 -14.13
C ALA A 42 -14.67 9.12 -13.56
N ASN A 43 -14.47 7.84 -13.21
CA ASN A 43 -15.48 7.01 -12.56
C ASN A 43 -15.84 7.51 -11.16
N GLY A 44 -14.85 7.99 -10.39
CA GLY A 44 -15.08 8.60 -9.08
C GLY A 44 -15.94 9.86 -9.17
N ARG A 45 -15.65 10.74 -10.14
CA ARG A 45 -16.41 11.97 -10.39
C ARG A 45 -17.82 11.69 -10.91
N LEU A 46 -17.99 10.72 -11.81
CA LEU A 46 -19.30 10.30 -12.33
C LEU A 46 -20.20 9.75 -11.22
N ARG A 47 -19.65 8.96 -10.29
CA ARG A 47 -20.39 8.45 -9.11
C ARG A 47 -20.85 9.59 -8.21
N TRP A 48 -19.99 10.56 -7.95
CA TRP A 48 -20.35 11.76 -7.19
C TRP A 48 -21.48 12.54 -7.86
N MET A 49 -21.42 12.72 -9.18
CA MET A 49 -22.43 13.48 -9.89
C MET A 49 -23.78 12.75 -9.97
N LEU A 50 -23.77 11.42 -10.12
CA LEU A 50 -24.98 10.60 -10.02
C LEU A 50 -25.63 10.70 -8.62
N LEU A 51 -24.83 10.79 -7.56
CA LEU A 51 -25.32 10.99 -6.18
C LEU A 51 -25.99 12.36 -6.02
N VAL A 52 -25.30 13.43 -6.45
CA VAL A 52 -25.82 14.82 -6.39
C VAL A 52 -27.11 14.96 -7.21
N LEU A 53 -27.16 14.36 -8.41
CA LEU A 53 -28.37 14.37 -9.23
C LEU A 53 -29.50 13.53 -8.61
N SER A 54 -29.19 12.42 -7.94
CA SER A 54 -30.21 11.62 -7.24
C SER A 54 -30.90 12.37 -6.09
N GLU A 55 -30.21 13.31 -5.45
CA GLU A 55 -30.79 14.21 -4.45
C GLU A 55 -31.62 15.34 -5.08
N ALA A 56 -31.21 15.85 -6.26
CA ALA A 56 -31.93 16.88 -7.02
C ALA A 56 -33.18 16.37 -7.77
N ILE A 57 -33.25 15.08 -8.10
CA ILE A 57 -34.37 14.43 -8.83
C ILE A 57 -35.69 14.43 -8.02
N LEU A 58 -35.66 14.76 -6.72
CA LEU A 58 -36.87 15.00 -5.93
C LEU A 58 -37.72 16.19 -6.42
N GLU A 59 -37.21 17.03 -7.34
CA GLU A 59 -37.91 18.23 -7.84
C GLU A 59 -38.34 18.16 -9.33
N GLY A 60 -38.23 17.00 -9.99
CA GLY A 60 -38.98 16.74 -11.24
C GLY A 60 -38.28 17.01 -12.58
N GLU A 61 -36.99 17.35 -12.61
CA GLU A 61 -36.23 17.39 -13.87
C GLU A 61 -35.45 16.10 -14.16
N SER A 62 -35.77 15.51 -15.32
CA SER A 62 -34.83 14.85 -16.24
C SER A 62 -34.40 13.37 -16.04
N ARG A 63 -35.33 12.44 -16.36
CA ARG A 63 -35.01 11.01 -16.66
C ARG A 63 -33.97 10.84 -17.78
N ASN A 64 -33.97 11.70 -18.79
CA ASN A 64 -33.07 11.60 -19.96
C ASN A 64 -31.57 11.71 -19.60
N PHE A 65 -31.23 12.49 -18.58
CA PHE A 65 -29.84 12.69 -18.16
C PHE A 65 -29.30 11.50 -17.37
N SER A 66 -30.16 10.83 -16.60
CA SER A 66 -29.81 9.60 -15.88
C SER A 66 -29.42 8.48 -16.85
N ASP A 67 -30.14 8.34 -17.96
CA ASP A 67 -29.87 7.31 -18.97
C ASP A 67 -28.54 7.56 -19.71
N GLN A 68 -28.24 8.82 -20.04
CA GLN A 68 -26.95 9.19 -20.65
C GLN A 68 -25.76 8.91 -19.73
N LEU A 69 -25.87 9.23 -18.44
CA LEU A 69 -24.81 8.98 -17.46
C LEU A 69 -24.62 7.48 -17.18
N ALA A 70 -25.69 6.70 -17.20
CA ALA A 70 -25.63 5.24 -17.09
C ALA A 70 -24.92 4.60 -18.29
N GLN A 71 -25.17 5.10 -19.51
CA GLN A 71 -24.49 4.64 -20.71
C GLN A 71 -22.98 4.93 -20.67
N ILE A 72 -22.59 6.16 -20.26
CA ILE A 72 -21.18 6.56 -20.13
C ILE A 72 -20.47 5.70 -19.07
N LYS A 73 -21.13 5.40 -17.95
CA LYS A 73 -20.60 4.50 -16.92
C LYS A 73 -20.24 3.13 -17.50
N GLY A 74 -21.14 2.53 -18.30
CA GLY A 74 -20.89 1.24 -18.94
C GLY A 74 -19.68 1.27 -19.89
N SER A 75 -19.52 2.35 -20.65
CA SER A 75 -18.35 2.54 -21.53
C SER A 75 -17.04 2.67 -20.76
N LEU A 76 -17.03 3.42 -19.65
CA LEU A 76 -15.83 3.60 -18.81
C LEU A 76 -15.40 2.27 -18.16
N GLU A 77 -16.35 1.49 -17.64
CA GLU A 77 -16.09 0.17 -17.04
C GLU A 77 -15.52 -0.82 -18.08
N ALA A 78 -16.03 -0.80 -19.32
CA ALA A 78 -15.50 -1.61 -20.42
C ALA A 78 -14.06 -1.23 -20.78
N LEU A 79 -13.74 0.06 -20.85
CA LEU A 79 -12.39 0.54 -21.16
C LEU A 79 -11.39 0.21 -20.04
N GLN A 80 -11.81 0.31 -18.78
CA GLN A 80 -10.98 -0.11 -17.65
C GLN A 80 -10.58 -1.58 -17.77
N LEU A 81 -11.51 -2.46 -18.14
CA LEU A 81 -11.23 -3.88 -18.32
C LEU A 81 -10.27 -4.14 -19.50
N GLN A 82 -10.43 -3.40 -20.60
CA GLN A 82 -9.55 -3.51 -21.76
C GLN A 82 -8.12 -3.07 -21.44
N ILE A 83 -7.94 -1.92 -20.77
CA ILE A 83 -6.62 -1.44 -20.32
C ILE A 83 -6.00 -2.41 -19.33
N PHE A 84 -6.76 -2.91 -18.36
CA PHE A 84 -6.28 -3.88 -17.39
C PHE A 84 -5.75 -5.16 -18.07
N ASN A 85 -6.50 -5.70 -19.03
CA ASN A 85 -6.08 -6.88 -19.78
C ASN A 85 -4.82 -6.61 -20.64
N LYS A 86 -4.69 -5.40 -21.19
CA LYS A 86 -3.53 -5.00 -22.01
C LYS A 86 -2.27 -4.76 -21.18
N ILE A 87 -2.39 -4.15 -20.01
CA ILE A 87 -1.29 -4.04 -19.04
C ILE A 87 -0.85 -5.43 -18.60
N ARG A 88 -1.81 -6.32 -18.28
CA ARG A 88 -1.53 -7.70 -17.91
C ARG A 88 -0.86 -8.50 -19.02
N SER A 89 -1.19 -8.26 -20.29
CA SER A 89 -0.49 -8.90 -21.41
C SER A 89 0.94 -8.41 -21.55
N ILE A 90 1.18 -7.09 -21.40
CA ILE A 90 2.53 -6.50 -21.41
C ILE A 90 3.37 -7.07 -20.25
N ASP A 91 2.84 -7.08 -19.03
CA ASP A 91 3.52 -7.65 -17.86
C ASP A 91 3.83 -9.15 -18.06
N SER A 92 3.01 -9.87 -18.84
CA SER A 92 3.23 -11.28 -19.14
C SER A 92 4.30 -11.54 -20.21
N GLU A 93 4.63 -10.54 -21.02
CA GLU A 93 5.65 -10.61 -22.09
C GLU A 93 7.00 -10.01 -21.66
N GLU A 94 7.01 -8.88 -20.92
CA GLU A 94 8.26 -8.21 -20.51
C GLU A 94 9.06 -8.99 -19.46
N TYR A 95 8.39 -9.78 -18.60
CA TYR A 95 9.04 -10.53 -17.52
C TYR A 95 9.19 -12.05 -17.78
N ARG A 96 8.74 -12.54 -18.94
CA ARG A 96 8.97 -13.94 -19.30
C ARG A 96 10.34 -14.11 -19.91
N CYS A 97 11.16 -14.92 -19.24
CA CYS A 97 12.38 -15.45 -19.83
C CYS A 97 12.09 -16.04 -21.22
N GLN A 98 12.79 -15.54 -22.25
CA GLN A 98 12.67 -16.01 -23.63
C GLN A 98 12.86 -17.53 -23.69
N ARG A 99 12.22 -18.19 -24.66
CA ARG A 99 12.32 -19.64 -24.83
C ARG A 99 13.01 -19.97 -26.14
N GLU A 100 13.93 -20.92 -26.09
CA GLU A 100 14.55 -21.50 -27.26
C GLU A 100 13.71 -22.71 -27.72
N GLU A 101 13.20 -22.63 -28.95
CA GLU A 101 12.49 -23.73 -29.58
C GLU A 101 13.50 -24.76 -30.09
N GLY A 102 13.40 -25.99 -29.59
CA GLY A 102 14.19 -27.12 -30.06
C GLY A 102 13.36 -28.07 -30.90
N ASN A 103 14.03 -28.87 -31.73
CA ASN A 103 13.36 -29.85 -32.61
C ASN A 103 12.66 -30.99 -31.84
N VAL A 104 13.02 -31.22 -30.56
CA VAL A 104 12.45 -32.28 -29.72
C VAL A 104 12.33 -31.84 -28.25
N GLY A 105 11.18 -32.08 -27.63
CA GLY A 105 10.95 -31.83 -26.21
C GLY A 105 10.37 -30.45 -25.88
N ARG A 106 10.22 -30.16 -24.58
CA ARG A 106 9.67 -28.87 -24.10
C ARG A 106 10.70 -27.74 -24.32
N PRO A 107 10.30 -26.57 -24.85
CA PRO A 107 11.19 -25.42 -25.06
C PRO A 107 11.97 -25.04 -23.81
N ARG A 108 13.27 -24.74 -23.98
CA ARG A 108 14.18 -24.37 -22.87
C ARG A 108 14.08 -22.88 -22.58
N TYR A 109 14.14 -22.48 -21.31
CA TYR A 109 14.23 -21.07 -20.93
C TYR A 109 15.64 -20.53 -21.17
N ILE A 110 15.76 -19.35 -21.77
CA ILE A 110 17.03 -18.65 -22.03
C ILE A 110 17.36 -17.77 -20.82
N ILE A 111 17.90 -18.36 -19.77
CA ILE A 111 18.40 -17.62 -18.59
C ILE A 111 19.91 -17.42 -18.76
N THR A 112 20.34 -16.17 -18.92
CA THR A 112 21.76 -15.84 -19.07
C THR A 112 22.49 -15.87 -17.72
N HIS A 113 23.79 -16.14 -17.79
CA HIS A 113 24.68 -16.10 -16.63
C HIS A 113 24.70 -14.70 -15.96
N GLN A 114 24.71 -13.65 -16.76
CA GLN A 114 24.74 -12.26 -16.29
C GLN A 114 23.47 -11.88 -15.52
N GLN A 115 22.29 -12.31 -15.97
CA GLN A 115 21.02 -12.07 -15.27
C GLN A 115 21.03 -12.67 -13.87
N ILE A 116 21.51 -13.91 -13.72
CA ILE A 116 21.58 -14.57 -12.42
C ILE A 116 22.58 -13.86 -11.50
N ILE A 117 23.76 -13.50 -12.00
CA ILE A 117 24.78 -12.78 -11.22
C ILE A 117 24.26 -11.43 -10.76
N TYR A 118 23.64 -10.66 -11.67
CA TYR A 118 23.08 -9.36 -11.37
C TYR A 118 22.05 -9.48 -10.25
N LEU A 119 21.03 -10.35 -10.39
CA LEU A 119 20.01 -10.54 -9.37
C LEU A 119 20.58 -11.02 -8.02
N ARG A 120 21.63 -11.84 -8.05
CA ARG A 120 22.33 -12.25 -6.82
C ARG A 120 23.13 -11.13 -6.18
N ALA A 121 23.68 -10.20 -6.95
CA ALA A 121 24.37 -9.01 -6.44
C ALA A 121 23.39 -8.08 -5.68
N PHE A 122 22.12 -8.02 -6.10
CA PHE A 122 21.05 -7.32 -5.35
C PHE A 122 20.50 -8.12 -4.16
N SER A 123 21.21 -9.16 -3.71
CA SER A 123 20.85 -9.96 -2.54
C SER A 123 19.50 -10.71 -2.60
N PHE A 124 18.90 -10.86 -3.79
CA PHE A 124 17.68 -11.66 -3.95
C PHE A 124 17.94 -13.13 -3.63
N LYS A 125 16.97 -13.77 -2.96
CA LYS A 125 16.97 -15.22 -2.72
C LYS A 125 16.68 -15.97 -4.01
N TRP A 126 17.11 -17.22 -4.11
CA TRP A 126 16.80 -18.09 -5.26
C TRP A 126 15.29 -18.25 -5.52
N THR A 127 14.46 -18.19 -4.48
CA THR A 127 12.99 -18.19 -4.60
C THR A 127 12.49 -16.93 -5.29
N GLU A 128 12.96 -15.77 -4.85
CA GLU A 128 12.61 -14.45 -5.39
C GLU A 128 13.12 -14.30 -6.83
N ILE A 129 14.31 -14.80 -7.13
CA ILE A 129 14.86 -14.84 -8.49
C ILE A 129 14.00 -15.71 -9.41
N ALA A 130 13.54 -16.86 -8.92
CA ALA A 130 12.68 -17.75 -9.70
C ALA A 130 11.32 -17.09 -10.00
N GLU A 131 10.75 -16.40 -9.02
CA GLU A 131 9.53 -15.60 -9.17
C GLU A 131 9.73 -14.45 -10.18
N LEU A 132 10.81 -13.67 -10.04
CA LEU A 132 11.14 -12.58 -10.94
C LEU A 132 11.37 -13.05 -12.37
N LEU A 133 12.00 -14.21 -12.57
CA LEU A 133 12.23 -14.76 -13.92
C LEU A 133 11.02 -15.54 -14.47
N GLY A 134 9.94 -15.69 -13.69
CA GLY A 134 8.76 -16.44 -14.06
C GLY A 134 9.01 -17.94 -14.27
N VAL A 135 9.98 -18.52 -13.57
CA VAL A 135 10.37 -19.94 -13.69
C VAL A 135 10.22 -20.68 -12.36
N SER A 136 10.10 -22.01 -12.41
CA SER A 136 10.16 -22.79 -11.18
C SER A 136 11.57 -22.82 -10.59
N ILE A 137 11.69 -22.88 -9.27
CA ILE A 137 12.97 -23.06 -8.56
C ILE A 137 13.78 -24.23 -9.11
N SER A 138 13.14 -25.35 -9.44
CA SER A 138 13.82 -26.51 -10.03
C SER A 138 14.42 -26.20 -11.41
N THR A 139 13.77 -25.34 -12.20
CA THR A 139 14.29 -24.89 -13.49
C THR A 139 15.48 -23.96 -13.32
N LEU A 140 15.39 -23.00 -12.39
CA LEU A 140 16.50 -22.12 -12.03
C LEU A 140 17.71 -22.93 -11.52
N ASN A 141 17.48 -23.93 -10.67
CA ASN A 141 18.54 -24.80 -10.15
C ASN A 141 19.23 -25.63 -11.25
N ARG A 142 18.47 -26.15 -12.24
CA ARG A 142 19.07 -26.83 -13.40
C ARG A 142 19.93 -25.88 -14.23
N HIS A 143 19.44 -24.67 -14.49
CA HIS A 143 20.21 -23.65 -15.20
C HIS A 143 21.48 -23.28 -14.45
N ARG A 144 21.36 -23.08 -13.14
CA ARG A 144 22.48 -22.82 -12.24
C ARG A 144 23.56 -23.89 -12.31
N VAL A 145 23.18 -25.17 -12.24
CA VAL A 145 24.12 -26.30 -12.35
C VAL A 145 24.74 -26.34 -13.75
N SER A 146 23.96 -26.14 -14.81
CA SER A 146 24.47 -26.12 -16.18
C SER A 146 25.46 -24.98 -16.46
N LEU A 147 25.35 -23.88 -15.71
CA LEU A 147 26.22 -22.71 -15.81
C LEU A 147 27.41 -22.78 -14.83
N GLY A 148 27.57 -23.86 -14.06
CA GLY A 148 28.64 -23.99 -13.06
C GLY A 148 28.50 -23.06 -11.85
N LEU A 149 27.33 -22.44 -11.65
CA LEU A 149 27.05 -21.49 -10.56
C LEU A 149 26.65 -22.22 -9.27
N GLY A 150 27.51 -23.09 -8.75
CA GLY A 150 27.29 -23.81 -7.50
C GLY A 150 26.95 -22.87 -6.31
N SER A 151 26.44 -23.44 -5.21
CA SER A 151 26.13 -22.66 -4.00
C SER A 151 27.35 -21.93 -3.44
N ASP A 152 28.54 -22.44 -3.74
CA ASP A 152 29.82 -21.90 -3.27
C ASP A 152 30.33 -20.73 -4.14
N THR A 153 29.88 -20.64 -5.40
CA THR A 153 30.30 -19.59 -6.34
C THR A 153 29.60 -18.26 -6.09
N MET A 154 28.41 -18.27 -5.45
CA MET A 154 27.63 -17.05 -5.14
C MET A 154 27.12 -17.07 -3.70
N PRO A 155 28.02 -16.88 -2.71
CA PRO A 155 27.65 -16.90 -1.32
C PRO A 155 26.59 -15.84 -1.04
N ARG A 156 25.62 -16.18 -0.19
CA ARG A 156 24.56 -15.25 0.21
C ARG A 156 25.12 -14.10 1.03
N PHE A 157 26.11 -14.36 1.87
CA PHE A 157 26.72 -13.36 2.74
C PHE A 157 28.13 -13.04 2.24
N ALA A 158 28.49 -11.76 2.34
CA ALA A 158 29.83 -11.28 2.04
C ALA A 158 30.85 -11.89 3.02
N ALA A 159 32.00 -12.26 2.48
CA ALA A 159 33.15 -12.74 3.26
C ALA A 159 33.91 -11.56 3.91
N ILE A 160 33.20 -10.74 4.67
CA ILE A 160 33.77 -9.60 5.41
C ILE A 160 34.17 -10.04 6.82
N THR A 161 35.29 -9.55 7.36
CA THR A 161 35.71 -9.79 8.74
C THR A 161 34.90 -8.95 9.73
N ASP A 162 34.86 -9.34 11.01
CA ASP A 162 34.16 -8.54 12.03
C ASP A 162 34.83 -7.16 12.24
N ALA A 163 36.15 -7.06 12.06
CA ALA A 163 36.88 -5.81 12.19
C ALA A 163 36.53 -4.81 11.07
N GLU A 164 36.48 -5.28 9.82
CA GLU A 164 36.05 -4.46 8.67
C GLU A 164 34.59 -4.05 8.81
N LEU A 165 33.72 -4.96 9.25
CA LEU A 165 32.32 -4.66 9.53
C LEU A 165 32.18 -3.57 10.60
N ASP A 166 32.98 -3.63 11.67
CA ASP A 166 32.96 -2.64 12.74
C ASP A 166 33.41 -1.25 12.25
N VAL A 167 34.33 -1.17 11.29
CA VAL A 167 34.74 0.10 10.66
C VAL A 167 33.59 0.68 9.85
N LEU A 168 32.92 -0.13 9.01
CA LEU A 168 31.77 0.29 8.20
C LEU A 168 30.61 0.75 9.08
N VAL A 169 30.25 -0.05 10.08
CA VAL A 169 29.15 0.27 11.02
C VAL A 169 29.47 1.55 11.81
N ARG A 170 30.74 1.78 12.17
CA ARG A 170 31.17 3.02 12.83
C ARG A 170 31.02 4.24 11.94
N ASP A 171 31.36 4.13 10.66
CA ASP A 171 31.14 5.21 9.70
C ASP A 171 29.64 5.52 9.52
N ILE A 172 28.81 4.49 9.34
CA ILE A 172 27.35 4.62 9.20
C ILE A 172 26.74 5.26 10.45
N ALA A 173 27.16 4.84 11.64
CA ALA A 173 26.68 5.38 12.92
C ALA A 173 27.07 6.85 13.11
N ARG A 174 28.20 7.30 12.56
CA ARG A 174 28.59 8.72 12.55
C ARG A 174 27.72 9.56 11.61
N ARG A 175 27.41 9.03 10.42
CA ARG A 175 26.57 9.71 9.42
C ARG A 175 25.10 9.76 9.83
N THR A 176 24.61 8.70 10.46
CA THR A 176 23.21 8.56 10.89
C THR A 176 23.14 8.13 12.36
N PRO A 177 23.31 9.08 13.30
CA PRO A 177 23.26 8.77 14.72
C PRO A 177 21.88 8.23 15.13
N PHE A 178 21.86 7.36 16.15
CA PHE A 178 20.66 6.69 16.68
C PHE A 178 19.95 5.69 15.73
N SER A 179 20.45 5.51 14.50
CA SER A 179 19.92 4.54 13.53
C SER A 179 19.81 3.13 14.10
N GLY A 180 18.61 2.56 14.02
CA GLY A 180 18.36 1.18 14.44
C GLY A 180 19.00 0.16 13.49
N ILE A 181 19.09 -1.10 13.94
CA ILE A 181 19.73 -2.19 13.20
C ILE A 181 19.23 -2.34 11.75
N ARG A 182 17.94 -2.07 11.49
CA ARG A 182 17.37 -2.17 10.13
C ARG A 182 17.93 -1.11 9.19
N MET A 183 18.13 0.12 9.68
CA MET A 183 18.69 1.21 8.88
C MET A 183 20.16 0.94 8.57
N VAL A 184 20.91 0.50 9.57
CA VAL A 184 22.32 0.12 9.41
C VAL A 184 22.45 -1.05 8.44
N GLN A 185 21.59 -2.06 8.55
CA GLN A 185 21.57 -3.18 7.61
C GLN A 185 21.27 -2.72 6.17
N GLY A 186 20.27 -1.87 5.97
CA GLY A 186 19.93 -1.37 4.63
C GLY A 186 21.07 -0.55 4.01
N GLU A 187 21.81 0.22 4.81
CA GLU A 187 22.97 0.98 4.35
C GLU A 187 24.17 0.10 4.02
N VAL A 188 24.40 -0.99 4.77
CA VAL A 188 25.45 -1.97 4.43
C VAL A 188 25.06 -2.72 3.14
N GLU A 189 23.78 -3.05 2.98
CA GLU A 189 23.24 -3.68 1.77
C GLU A 189 23.28 -2.75 0.55
N SER A 190 23.06 -1.44 0.70
CA SER A 190 23.16 -0.46 -0.40
C SER A 190 24.58 -0.32 -0.95
N GLN A 191 25.59 -0.66 -0.14
CA GLN A 191 27.00 -0.75 -0.54
C GLN A 191 27.34 -2.11 -1.18
N GLY A 192 26.35 -2.98 -1.42
CA GLY A 192 26.54 -4.30 -2.02
C GLY A 192 27.06 -5.36 -1.05
N ILE A 193 27.09 -5.07 0.26
CA ILE A 193 27.60 -5.99 1.28
C ILE A 193 26.40 -6.61 2.00
N HIS A 194 26.16 -7.89 1.78
CA HIS A 194 25.11 -8.61 2.51
C HIS A 194 25.70 -9.35 3.70
N VAL A 195 25.31 -9.00 4.94
CA VAL A 195 25.86 -9.61 6.16
C VAL A 195 24.73 -10.17 7.02
N GLN A 196 25.01 -11.22 7.80
CA GLN A 196 24.04 -11.74 8.76
C GLN A 196 23.62 -10.64 9.74
N ARG A 197 22.31 -10.51 9.97
CA ARG A 197 21.74 -9.55 10.93
C ARG A 197 22.38 -9.66 12.32
N GLU A 198 22.72 -10.86 12.77
CA GLU A 198 23.36 -11.07 14.07
C GLU A 198 24.77 -10.48 14.14
N ARG A 199 25.55 -10.54 13.05
CA ARG A 199 26.87 -9.91 12.99
C ARG A 199 26.77 -8.39 13.01
N ILE A 200 25.79 -7.81 12.30
CA ILE A 200 25.52 -6.36 12.35
C ILE A 200 25.08 -5.94 13.76
N ARG A 201 24.23 -6.74 14.42
CA ARG A 201 23.85 -6.53 15.83
C ARG A 201 25.09 -6.52 16.73
N ALA A 202 25.92 -7.57 16.64
CA ALA A 202 27.12 -7.70 17.45
C ALA A 202 28.10 -6.53 17.20
N SER A 203 28.25 -6.13 15.93
CA SER A 203 29.05 -4.96 15.52
C SER A 203 28.55 -3.66 16.14
N LEU A 204 27.23 -3.39 16.06
CA LEU A 204 26.63 -2.24 16.74
C LEU A 204 26.84 -2.27 18.25
N HIS A 205 26.79 -3.45 18.89
CA HIS A 205 27.09 -3.58 20.32
C HIS A 205 28.55 -3.24 20.66
N ARG A 206 29.51 -3.59 19.79
CA ARG A 206 30.93 -3.26 19.96
C ARG A 206 31.24 -1.79 19.67
N VAL A 207 30.62 -1.23 18.64
CA VAL A 207 30.91 0.11 18.12
C VAL A 207 30.14 1.21 18.86
N ASP A 208 28.88 0.94 19.20
CA ASP A 208 27.93 1.96 19.67
C ASP A 208 27.03 1.43 20.80
N SER A 209 27.68 0.94 21.85
CA SER A 209 27.01 0.43 23.05
C SER A 209 26.18 1.50 23.77
N LEU A 210 26.58 2.77 23.69
CA LEU A 210 25.91 3.90 24.33
C LEU A 210 24.59 4.25 23.65
N ASN A 211 24.53 4.40 22.32
CA ASN A 211 23.25 4.69 21.66
C ASN A 211 22.29 3.50 21.72
N ILE A 212 22.81 2.27 21.77
CA ILE A 212 21.97 1.10 22.06
C ILE A 212 21.30 1.26 23.42
N ARG A 213 22.05 1.59 24.47
CA ARG A 213 21.50 1.83 25.81
C ARG A 213 20.55 3.02 25.84
N ALA A 214 20.86 4.11 25.15
CA ALA A 214 19.99 5.28 25.04
C ALA A 214 18.64 4.96 24.37
N ARG A 215 18.60 4.04 23.40
CA ARG A 215 17.32 3.56 22.85
C ARG A 215 16.50 2.77 23.86
N PHE A 216 17.15 2.01 24.73
CA PHE A 216 16.47 1.29 25.82
C PHE A 216 16.06 2.20 26.98
N SER A 217 16.69 3.37 27.17
CA SER A 217 16.26 4.33 28.19
C SER A 217 15.00 5.11 27.80
N HIS A 218 14.69 5.18 26.50
CA HIS A 218 13.44 5.76 25.98
C HIS A 218 12.32 4.72 25.80
N VAL A 219 12.42 3.56 26.47
CA VAL A 219 11.32 2.60 26.49
C VAL A 219 10.08 3.31 27.04
N ILE A 220 9.03 3.34 26.22
CA ILE A 220 7.75 3.96 26.55
C ILE A 220 7.30 3.43 27.91
N GLU A 221 7.23 4.32 28.89
CA GLU A 221 6.76 3.97 30.23
C GLU A 221 5.27 3.61 30.13
N ARG A 222 4.97 2.31 30.26
CA ARG A 222 3.59 1.83 30.21
C ARG A 222 2.86 2.29 31.48
N ARG A 223 1.94 3.23 31.33
CA ARG A 223 1.08 3.70 32.43
C ARG A 223 0.07 2.61 32.80
N ARG A 224 -0.31 2.55 34.09
CA ARG A 224 -1.47 1.75 34.51
C ARG A 224 -2.73 2.36 33.92
N TYR A 225 -3.35 1.62 33.02
CA TYR A 225 -4.62 2.00 32.40
C TYR A 225 -5.77 1.76 33.39
N ARG A 226 -6.56 2.80 33.69
CA ARG A 226 -7.70 2.72 34.62
C ARG A 226 -8.86 3.55 34.09
N VAL A 227 -10.02 2.91 33.97
CA VAL A 227 -11.26 3.48 33.43
C VAL A 227 -12.34 3.38 34.52
N PRO A 228 -13.23 4.39 34.69
CA PRO A 228 -14.21 4.42 35.78
C PRO A 228 -15.22 3.26 35.81
N GLY A 229 -15.55 2.67 34.66
CA GLY A 229 -16.50 1.56 34.55
C GLY A 229 -16.86 1.22 33.10
N PRO A 230 -17.71 0.20 32.86
CA PRO A 230 -18.19 -0.14 31.52
C PRO A 230 -18.85 1.07 30.84
N ASN A 231 -18.67 1.22 29.52
CA ASN A 231 -19.18 2.31 28.70
C ASN A 231 -18.70 3.72 29.06
N SER A 232 -17.71 3.87 29.94
CA SER A 232 -17.15 5.20 30.26
C SER A 232 -16.05 5.66 29.29
N LEU A 233 -15.42 4.74 28.55
CA LEU A 233 -14.46 5.05 27.49
C LEU A 233 -14.42 3.91 26.48
N TRP A 234 -14.50 4.24 25.19
CA TRP A 234 -14.32 3.26 24.10
C TRP A 234 -12.99 3.54 23.37
N HIS A 235 -12.21 2.51 23.10
CA HIS A 235 -11.07 2.58 22.19
C HIS A 235 -11.51 2.17 20.80
N VAL A 236 -11.13 2.94 19.80
CA VAL A 236 -11.46 2.65 18.41
C VAL A 236 -10.18 2.67 17.59
N ASP A 237 -10.00 1.66 16.74
CA ASP A 237 -8.82 1.53 15.88
C ASP A 237 -9.18 0.92 14.52
N GLY A 238 -8.35 1.20 13.52
CA GLY A 238 -8.43 0.66 12.16
C GLY A 238 -7.36 -0.40 11.93
N ASN A 239 -7.76 -1.62 11.59
CA ASN A 239 -6.85 -2.71 11.25
C ASN A 239 -6.63 -2.82 9.74
N HIS A 240 -5.40 -2.55 9.31
CA HIS A 240 -5.00 -2.49 7.91
C HIS A 240 -4.35 -3.79 7.40
N LYS A 241 -4.40 -4.90 8.15
CA LYS A 241 -3.77 -6.16 7.72
C LYS A 241 -4.31 -6.70 6.40
N LEU A 242 -5.56 -6.37 6.05
CA LEU A 242 -6.23 -6.79 4.82
C LEU A 242 -6.26 -5.70 3.73
N ILE A 243 -5.48 -4.64 3.88
CA ILE A 243 -5.50 -3.50 2.95
C ILE A 243 -5.08 -3.89 1.52
N HIS A 244 -4.30 -4.96 1.37
CA HIS A 244 -3.95 -5.52 0.05
C HIS A 244 -5.19 -5.96 -0.74
N TRP A 245 -6.22 -6.46 -0.06
CA TRP A 245 -7.53 -6.79 -0.65
C TRP A 245 -8.53 -5.63 -0.56
N LYS A 246 -8.03 -4.41 -0.29
CA LYS A 246 -8.81 -3.19 -0.05
C LYS A 246 -9.77 -3.28 1.13
N PHE A 247 -9.55 -4.19 2.09
CA PHE A 247 -10.36 -4.27 3.30
C PHE A 247 -9.66 -3.58 4.48
N VAL A 248 -10.41 -2.72 5.15
CA VAL A 248 -10.01 -2.08 6.41
C VAL A 248 -11.05 -2.42 7.46
N VAL A 249 -10.62 -3.05 8.56
CA VAL A 249 -11.52 -3.43 9.64
C VAL A 249 -11.45 -2.38 10.73
N HIS A 250 -12.54 -1.65 10.95
CA HIS A 250 -12.68 -0.70 12.05
C HIS A 250 -13.32 -1.42 13.23
N GLY A 251 -12.67 -1.35 14.40
CA GLY A 251 -13.14 -2.00 15.62
C GLY A 251 -13.19 -1.01 16.77
N GLY A 252 -14.17 -1.18 17.64
CA GLY A 252 -14.32 -0.46 18.90
C GLY A 252 -14.39 -1.44 20.06
N ILE A 253 -13.60 -1.22 21.11
CA ILE A 253 -13.66 -1.99 22.36
C ILE A 253 -13.96 -1.08 23.54
N ASP A 254 -14.75 -1.57 24.49
CA ASP A 254 -14.94 -0.87 25.75
C ASP A 254 -13.65 -0.92 26.59
N GLY A 255 -13.20 0.22 27.09
CA GLY A 255 -11.94 0.37 27.81
C GLY A 255 -11.94 -0.28 29.19
N PHE A 256 -13.10 -0.55 29.79
CA PHE A 256 -13.16 -1.22 31.09
C PHE A 256 -13.26 -2.74 30.96
N THR A 257 -14.18 -3.22 30.12
CA THR A 257 -14.50 -4.63 29.93
C THR A 257 -13.67 -5.30 28.84
N CYS A 258 -13.00 -4.53 27.99
CA CYS A 258 -12.32 -4.99 26.77
C CYS A 258 -13.26 -5.73 25.79
N VAL A 259 -14.58 -5.57 25.94
CA VAL A 259 -15.57 -6.19 25.06
C VAL A 259 -15.66 -5.42 23.76
N CYS A 260 -15.75 -6.13 22.64
CA CYS A 260 -16.00 -5.54 21.33
C CYS A 260 -17.40 -4.91 21.31
N VAL A 261 -17.45 -3.59 21.21
CA VAL A 261 -18.71 -2.81 21.11
C VAL A 261 -19.07 -2.53 19.66
N TYR A 262 -18.09 -2.59 18.75
CA TYR A 262 -18.24 -2.23 17.36
C TYR A 262 -17.24 -2.99 16.48
N LEU A 263 -17.68 -3.51 15.34
CA LEU A 263 -16.80 -4.06 14.32
C LEU A 263 -17.44 -3.88 12.95
N ALA A 264 -16.75 -3.18 12.05
CA ALA A 264 -17.20 -2.98 10.67
C ALA A 264 -16.03 -3.13 9.71
N CYS A 265 -16.30 -3.66 8.52
CA CYS A 265 -15.34 -3.76 7.43
C CYS A 265 -15.69 -2.73 6.36
N ALA A 266 -14.72 -1.91 5.96
CA ALA A 266 -14.83 -0.94 4.88
C ALA A 266 -13.91 -1.32 3.72
N THR A 267 -14.29 -0.92 2.50
CA THR A 267 -13.50 -1.14 1.28
C THR A 267 -12.56 0.03 0.94
N ASN A 268 -12.53 1.05 1.79
CA ASN A 268 -11.65 2.21 1.68
C ASN A 268 -11.42 2.83 3.07
N ASN A 269 -10.42 3.71 3.20
CA ASN A 269 -10.06 4.39 4.46
C ASN A 269 -10.29 5.91 4.41
N HIS A 270 -11.26 6.38 3.60
CA HIS A 270 -11.50 7.82 3.50
C HIS A 270 -12.15 8.38 4.77
N ALA A 271 -11.79 9.60 5.15
CA ALA A 271 -12.39 10.35 6.26
C ALA A 271 -13.93 10.42 6.15
N SER A 272 -14.45 10.59 4.93
CA SER A 272 -15.89 10.64 4.63
C SER A 272 -16.59 9.28 4.70
N THR A 273 -15.86 8.18 4.57
CA THR A 273 -16.38 6.81 4.69
C THR A 273 -16.18 6.28 6.12
N HIS A 274 -15.81 7.15 7.08
CA HIS A 274 -15.67 6.77 8.48
C HIS A 274 -16.97 6.12 8.97
N SER A 275 -16.89 4.79 9.06
CA SER A 275 -17.95 3.91 9.53
C SER A 275 -18.36 4.22 10.98
N TRP A 276 -17.60 5.11 11.64
CA TRP A 276 -17.90 5.78 12.90
C TRP A 276 -19.18 6.63 12.88
N ASN A 277 -19.41 7.42 11.83
CA ASN A 277 -20.60 8.29 11.76
C ASN A 277 -21.81 7.59 11.14
N ASN A 278 -21.58 6.45 10.50
CA ASN A 278 -22.58 5.70 9.75
C ASN A 278 -22.70 4.26 10.28
N HIS A 279 -23.10 4.13 11.55
CA HIS A 279 -23.34 2.84 12.20
C HIS A 279 -24.68 2.82 12.94
N ASN A 280 -25.25 1.62 13.09
CA ASN A 280 -26.52 1.40 13.78
C ASN A 280 -26.42 1.44 15.32
N LEU A 281 -25.24 1.67 15.89
CA LEU A 281 -25.09 1.79 17.35
C LEU A 281 -25.57 3.18 17.80
N SER A 282 -26.53 3.22 18.72
CA SER A 282 -26.85 4.41 19.48
C SER A 282 -25.85 4.56 20.63
N SER A 283 -25.25 5.74 20.75
CA SER A 283 -24.41 6.08 21.91
C SER A 283 -25.26 6.73 23.02
N GLU A 284 -24.62 7.30 24.05
CA GLU A 284 -25.32 7.95 25.17
C GLU A 284 -26.41 8.92 24.68
N GLY A 285 -27.68 8.63 24.99
CA GLY A 285 -28.82 9.47 24.61
C GLY A 285 -29.28 9.37 23.15
N ASN A 286 -28.99 8.27 22.43
CA ASN A 286 -29.36 8.07 21.02
C ASN A 286 -28.70 9.03 20.02
N PHE A 287 -27.59 9.64 20.41
CA PHE A 287 -26.80 10.48 19.52
C PHE A 287 -25.82 9.61 18.70
N THR A 288 -25.49 10.05 17.49
CA THR A 288 -24.34 9.51 16.76
C THR A 288 -23.04 9.96 17.44
N PRO A 289 -21.92 9.26 17.25
CA PRO A 289 -20.68 9.71 17.85
C PRO A 289 -20.20 11.08 17.36
N GLN A 290 -20.54 11.48 16.13
CA GLN A 290 -20.35 12.85 15.65
C GLN A 290 -21.19 13.85 16.45
N GLN A 291 -22.45 13.53 16.72
CA GLN A 291 -23.32 14.37 17.54
C GLN A 291 -22.81 14.47 18.98
N LEU A 292 -22.29 13.38 19.57
CA LEU A 292 -21.64 13.43 20.89
C LEU A 292 -20.35 14.25 20.88
N TYR A 293 -19.51 14.09 19.86
CA TYR A 293 -18.30 14.87 19.70
C TYR A 293 -18.64 16.37 19.59
N VAL A 294 -19.53 16.74 18.68
CA VAL A 294 -19.99 18.13 18.50
C VAL A 294 -20.60 18.67 19.80
N ARG A 295 -21.47 17.90 20.46
CA ARG A 295 -22.07 18.28 21.74
C ARG A 295 -21.02 18.48 22.84
N GLY A 296 -20.04 17.58 22.94
CA GLY A 296 -18.94 17.69 23.89
C GLY A 296 -18.05 18.92 23.63
N MET A 297 -17.77 19.21 22.35
CA MET A 297 -17.03 20.40 21.93
C MET A 297 -17.76 21.69 22.30
N PHE A 298 -19.08 21.75 22.12
CA PHE A 298 -19.90 22.88 22.56
C PHE A 298 -20.01 23.00 24.09
N GLN A 299 -20.16 21.89 24.81
CA GLN A 299 -20.22 21.89 26.27
C GLN A 299 -18.92 22.33 26.93
N ARG A 300 -17.78 22.08 26.27
CA ARG A 300 -16.44 22.44 26.75
C ARG A 300 -15.87 23.69 26.07
N PHE A 301 -16.65 24.37 25.26
CA PHE A 301 -16.26 25.61 24.60
C PHE A 301 -15.84 26.66 25.65
N GLY A 302 -14.67 27.27 25.49
CA GLY A 302 -14.10 28.23 26.45
C GLY A 302 -13.38 27.60 27.65
N THR A 303 -13.30 26.27 27.74
CA THR A 303 -12.46 25.59 28.74
C THR A 303 -11.02 25.42 28.25
N ASN A 304 -10.06 25.25 29.16
CA ASN A 304 -8.65 25.06 28.83
C ASN A 304 -8.32 23.61 28.43
N ASP A 305 -9.27 22.89 27.84
CA ASP A 305 -9.12 21.52 27.37
C ASP A 305 -8.31 21.51 26.05
N PRO A 306 -7.18 20.79 25.97
CA PRO A 306 -6.33 20.75 24.77
C PRO A 306 -7.08 20.28 23.51
N THR A 307 -8.10 19.45 23.68
CA THR A 307 -8.87 18.90 22.54
C THR A 307 -9.82 19.91 21.92
N VAL A 308 -10.23 20.93 22.68
CA VAL A 308 -11.15 22.00 22.25
C VAL A 308 -10.38 23.16 21.62
N ARG A 309 -9.27 23.59 22.24
CA ARG A 309 -8.45 24.71 21.74
C ARG A 309 -7.95 24.52 20.32
N VAL A 310 -7.49 23.32 19.97
CA VAL A 310 -6.95 23.00 18.63
C VAL A 310 -7.98 23.20 17.50
N VAL A 311 -9.28 23.24 17.83
CA VAL A 311 -10.35 23.30 16.83
C VAL A 311 -10.98 24.70 16.73
N PHE A 312 -10.93 25.51 17.81
CA PHE A 312 -11.57 26.82 17.89
C PHE A 312 -10.61 28.01 17.97
N ASP A 313 -9.31 27.79 18.24
CA ASP A 313 -8.24 28.78 18.08
C ASP A 313 -7.66 28.70 16.65
#